data_AF-A0ABD4SRG9-F1
#
_entry.id   AF-A0ABD4SRG9-F1
#
_cell.length_a   1.000
_cell.length_b   1.000
_cell.length_c   1.000
_cell.angle_alpha   90.00
_cell.angle_beta   90.00
_cell.angle_gamma   90.00
#
_symmetry.space_group_name_H-M   'P 1'
#
loop_
_entity.id
_entity.type
_entity.pdbx_description
1 polymer ?
#
loop_
_entity_poly.entity_id
_entity_poly.type
_entity_poly.pdbx_seq_one_letter_code
_entity_poly.pdbx_strand_id
1 'polypeptide(L)'
;MLVEAFAEHVLGVKASAHKIKSPTLDLSMLRTGFDVPETFEDGFSMVRLKALTLLNPDTALKIECTAMQSSQQRSVYNLLKEKLPGPLEGQWAVTAAQVNLYYPPEPGRTRSKVATIEVTSKGRLNLYKFDAKMQAQLEGYLVAAGILQKGQTLSTQELPPEIDAVSSSSAFKD
;
A
#
# COMPACT_ATOMS: atom_id res chain seq x y z
N MET A 1 21.93 -20.57 9.86
CA MET A 1 20.57 -20.82 9.31
C MET A 1 20.66 -21.72 8.07
N LEU A 2 19.61 -22.48 7.73
CA LEU A 2 19.60 -23.38 6.54
C LEU A 2 20.07 -22.68 5.25
N VAL A 3 19.72 -21.41 5.08
CA VAL A 3 20.08 -20.58 3.91
C VAL A 3 21.59 -20.33 3.82
N GLU A 4 22.27 -20.06 4.93
CA GLU A 4 23.73 -19.83 4.96
C GLU A 4 24.48 -21.13 4.66
N ALA A 5 24.03 -22.24 5.27
CA ALA A 5 24.60 -23.56 5.01
C ALA A 5 24.41 -23.98 3.55
N PHE A 6 23.24 -23.73 2.97
CA PHE A 6 22.95 -23.98 1.56
C PHE A 6 23.81 -23.11 0.63
N ALA A 7 23.92 -21.81 0.90
CA ALA A 7 24.75 -20.92 0.11
C ALA A 7 26.22 -21.36 0.12
N GLU A 8 26.77 -21.68 1.29
CA GLU A 8 28.17 -22.03 1.44
C GLU A 8 28.49 -23.43 0.88
N HIS A 9 27.63 -24.43 1.11
CA HIS A 9 27.95 -25.83 0.81
C HIS A 9 27.36 -26.33 -0.52
N VAL A 10 26.27 -25.73 -1.00
CA VAL A 10 25.64 -26.14 -2.27
C VAL A 10 26.00 -25.16 -3.39
N LEU A 11 26.01 -23.86 -3.10
CA LEU A 11 26.30 -22.83 -4.11
C LEU A 11 27.77 -22.37 -4.10
N GLY A 12 28.55 -22.72 -3.07
CA GLY A 12 29.95 -22.31 -2.93
C GLY A 12 30.13 -20.82 -2.65
N VAL A 13 29.08 -20.12 -2.22
CA VAL A 13 29.08 -18.67 -1.96
C VAL A 13 28.90 -18.42 -0.48
N LYS A 14 29.82 -17.65 0.13
CA LYS A 14 29.59 -17.12 1.47
C LYS A 14 28.56 -16.00 1.40
N ALA A 15 27.35 -16.27 1.88
CA ALA A 15 26.28 -15.29 1.95
C ALA A 15 25.75 -15.19 3.38
N SER A 16 25.67 -13.96 3.89
CA SER A 16 25.01 -13.65 5.15
C SER A 16 23.57 -13.22 4.86
N ALA A 17 22.62 -13.88 5.53
CA ALA A 17 21.20 -13.56 5.37
C ALA A 17 20.89 -12.22 6.04
N HIS A 18 20.52 -11.21 5.26
CA HIS A 18 20.07 -9.93 5.78
C HIS A 18 18.57 -9.78 5.61
N LYS A 19 17.92 -9.17 6.62
CA LYS A 19 16.48 -8.93 6.58
C LYS A 19 16.19 -7.78 5.62
N ILE A 20 15.60 -8.10 4.48
CA ILE A 20 15.09 -7.09 3.54
C ILE A 20 13.95 -6.33 4.22
N LYS A 21 14.07 -4.99 4.32
CA LYS A 21 12.97 -4.14 4.80
C LYS A 21 11.90 -4.09 3.71
N SER A 22 10.67 -4.48 4.05
CA SER A 22 9.55 -4.32 3.13
C SER A 22 9.34 -2.83 2.82
N PRO A 23 8.99 -2.47 1.58
CA PRO A 23 8.62 -1.09 1.26
C PRO A 23 7.51 -0.62 2.20
N THR A 24 7.71 0.51 2.85
CA THR A 24 6.68 1.14 3.67
C THR A 24 5.93 2.15 2.83
N LEU A 25 4.64 1.92 2.59
CA LEU A 25 3.77 2.89 1.93
C LEU A 25 3.10 3.76 2.98
N ASP A 26 3.10 5.07 2.76
CA ASP A 26 2.29 5.98 3.56
C ASP A 26 0.86 5.99 3.02
N LEU A 27 -0.08 5.53 3.86
CA LEU A 27 -1.51 5.50 3.55
C LEU A 27 -2.28 6.60 4.29
N SER A 28 -1.59 7.53 4.97
CA SER A 28 -2.18 8.55 5.83
C SER A 28 -3.18 9.45 5.10
N MET A 29 -2.94 9.72 3.81
CA MET A 29 -3.81 10.49 2.93
C MET A 29 -5.21 9.87 2.79
N LEU A 30 -5.34 8.55 2.91
CA LEU A 30 -6.64 7.87 2.78
C LEU A 30 -7.62 8.18 3.92
N ARG A 31 -7.15 8.82 5.00
CA ARG A 31 -8.01 9.33 6.07
C ARG A 31 -8.88 10.51 5.61
N THR A 32 -8.55 11.16 4.50
CA THR A 32 -9.35 12.24 3.92
C THR A 32 -10.15 11.80 2.70
N GLY A 33 -10.07 10.52 2.33
CA GLY A 33 -10.73 9.94 1.16
C GLY A 33 -9.74 9.53 0.08
N PHE A 34 -10.25 9.33 -1.13
CA PHE A 34 -9.46 9.05 -2.32
C PHE A 34 -10.11 9.77 -3.49
N ASP A 35 -9.43 10.80 -3.99
CA ASP A 35 -9.92 11.64 -5.08
C ASP A 35 -8.77 11.88 -6.06
N VAL A 36 -9.00 11.51 -7.32
CA VAL A 36 -8.02 11.59 -8.40
C VAL A 36 -8.77 12.04 -9.67
N PRO A 37 -8.65 13.32 -10.07
CA PRO A 37 -9.44 13.91 -11.16
C PRO A 37 -9.33 13.18 -12.51
N GLU A 38 -8.15 12.65 -12.83
CA GLU A 38 -7.83 11.99 -14.11
C GLU A 38 -8.66 10.71 -14.32
N THR A 39 -9.24 10.16 -13.26
CA THR A 39 -9.99 8.90 -13.32
C THR A 39 -11.18 8.91 -14.27
N PHE A 40 -11.83 10.06 -14.42
CA PHE A 40 -12.98 10.21 -15.31
C PHE A 40 -12.57 10.35 -16.78
N GLU A 41 -11.45 11.03 -17.04
CA GLU A 41 -10.89 11.17 -18.39
C GLU A 41 -10.47 9.81 -18.95
N ASP A 42 -9.99 8.92 -18.09
CA ASP A 42 -9.60 7.58 -18.48
C ASP A 42 -10.76 6.55 -18.53
N GLY A 43 -12.00 7.02 -18.45
CA GLY A 43 -13.19 6.21 -18.71
C GLY A 43 -13.79 5.47 -17.50
N PHE A 44 -13.38 5.81 -16.28
CA PHE A 44 -14.13 5.40 -15.08
C PHE A 44 -15.28 6.37 -14.82
N SER A 45 -16.44 5.85 -14.44
CA SER A 45 -17.61 6.66 -14.08
C SER A 45 -17.62 7.07 -12.62
N MET A 46 -16.83 6.40 -11.77
CA MET A 46 -16.79 6.67 -10.33
C MET A 46 -15.60 6.00 -9.67
N VAL A 47 -15.01 6.66 -8.68
CA VAL A 47 -13.99 6.08 -7.77
C VAL A 47 -14.46 6.16 -6.33
N ARG A 48 -14.25 5.08 -5.57
CA ARG A 48 -14.69 4.95 -4.17
C ARG A 48 -13.68 4.21 -3.33
N LEU A 49 -13.36 4.76 -2.17
CA LEU A 49 -12.73 4.01 -1.10
C LEU A 49 -13.74 3.01 -0.53
N LYS A 50 -13.51 1.72 -0.75
CA LYS A 50 -14.42 0.63 -0.39
C LYS A 50 -14.19 0.14 1.04
N ALA A 51 -12.92 0.01 1.44
CA ALA A 51 -12.55 -0.48 2.76
C ALA A 51 -11.30 0.24 3.30
N LEU A 52 -11.23 0.33 4.62
CA LEU A 52 -10.09 0.86 5.38
C LEU A 52 -9.81 -0.04 6.59
N THR A 53 -8.53 -0.31 6.83
CA THR A 53 -8.05 -0.92 8.07
C THR A 53 -7.24 0.11 8.85
N LEU A 54 -7.68 0.40 10.06
CA LEU A 54 -7.08 1.41 10.93
C LEU A 54 -6.54 0.72 12.18
N LEU A 55 -5.32 1.06 12.56
CA LEU A 55 -4.65 0.59 13.76
C LEU A 55 -4.46 1.76 14.72
N ASN A 56 -4.83 1.58 15.98
CA ASN A 56 -4.65 2.62 16.98
C ASN A 56 -3.16 2.81 17.32
N PRO A 57 -2.77 3.98 17.88
CA PRO A 57 -1.36 4.31 18.12
C PRO A 57 -0.60 3.31 19.02
N ASP A 58 -1.27 2.77 20.05
CA ASP A 58 -0.67 1.78 20.97
C ASP A 58 -0.66 0.35 20.40
N THR A 59 -1.19 0.15 19.20
CA THR A 59 -1.27 -1.11 18.45
C THR A 59 -2.17 -2.20 19.04
N ALA A 60 -2.86 -1.95 20.16
CA ALA A 60 -3.73 -2.93 20.81
C ALA A 60 -5.08 -3.12 20.11
N LEU A 61 -5.53 -2.15 19.31
CA LEU A 61 -6.84 -2.14 18.66
C LEU A 61 -6.73 -1.90 17.16
N LYS A 62 -7.26 -2.85 16.39
CA LYS A 62 -7.44 -2.75 14.95
C LYS A 62 -8.93 -2.74 14.61
N ILE A 63 -9.32 -1.85 13.72
CA ILE A 63 -10.67 -1.85 13.13
C ILE A 63 -10.58 -2.03 11.62
N GLU A 64 -11.53 -2.79 11.08
CA GLU A 64 -11.70 -3.00 9.65
C GLU A 64 -13.10 -2.52 9.26
N CYS A 65 -13.15 -1.55 8.36
CA CYS A 65 -14.39 -0.91 7.96
C CYS A 65 -14.59 -1.10 6.46
N THR A 66 -15.78 -1.53 6.07
CA THR A 66 -16.14 -1.76 4.67
C THR A 66 -17.49 -1.15 4.36
N ALA A 67 -17.57 -0.34 3.31
CA ALA A 67 -18.84 0.19 2.82
C ALA A 67 -19.66 -0.94 2.19
N MET A 68 -20.83 -1.29 2.74
CA MET A 68 -21.69 -2.36 2.19
C MET A 68 -22.35 -1.95 0.86
N GLN A 69 -22.82 -2.92 0.07
CA GLN A 69 -23.48 -2.64 -1.22
C GLN A 69 -24.78 -1.82 -1.06
N SER A 70 -25.48 -2.01 0.06
CA SER A 70 -26.67 -1.23 0.47
C SER A 70 -26.39 0.25 0.71
N SER A 71 -25.12 0.67 0.82
CA SER A 71 -24.75 2.08 1.00
C SER A 71 -24.87 2.91 -0.28
N GLN A 72 -25.43 2.38 -1.37
CA GLN A 72 -25.49 3.05 -2.68
C GLN A 72 -24.11 3.53 -3.15
N GLN A 73 -23.11 2.66 -2.97
CA GLN A 73 -21.72 2.90 -3.35
C GLN A 73 -21.08 4.12 -2.65
N ARG A 74 -21.55 4.52 -1.47
CA ARG A 74 -20.87 5.55 -0.66
C ARG A 74 -19.45 5.10 -0.27
N SER A 75 -18.53 6.06 -0.23
CA SER A 75 -17.16 5.84 0.25
C SER A 75 -17.15 5.46 1.74
N VAL A 76 -16.30 4.51 2.13
CA VAL A 76 -16.11 4.13 3.54
C VAL A 76 -15.64 5.31 4.40
N TYR A 77 -14.87 6.25 3.82
CA TYR A 77 -14.48 7.49 4.48
C TYR A 77 -15.71 8.28 4.93
N ASN A 78 -16.68 8.49 4.04
CA ASN A 78 -17.90 9.24 4.36
C ASN A 78 -18.74 8.55 5.44
N LEU A 79 -18.81 7.21 5.39
CA LEU A 79 -19.54 6.41 6.38
C LEU A 79 -18.85 6.46 7.75
N LEU A 80 -17.53 6.35 7.80
CA LEU A 80 -16.74 6.50 9.02
C LEU A 80 -16.92 7.90 9.60
N LYS A 81 -16.79 8.95 8.79
CA LYS A 81 -17.00 10.33 9.22
C LYS A 81 -18.37 10.56 9.88
N GLU A 82 -19.42 9.91 9.38
CA GLU A 82 -20.77 10.03 9.96
C GLU A 82 -21.03 9.14 11.17
N LYS A 83 -20.47 7.92 11.21
CA LYS A 83 -20.88 6.90 12.19
C LYS A 83 -19.83 6.62 13.26
N LEU A 84 -18.55 6.83 12.94
CA LEU A 84 -17.41 6.57 13.81
C LEU A 84 -16.23 7.47 13.41
N PRO A 85 -16.28 8.79 13.67
CA PRO A 85 -15.28 9.74 13.18
C PRO A 85 -13.94 9.65 13.93
N GLY A 86 -13.94 9.20 15.19
CA GLY A 86 -12.74 9.19 16.05
C GLY A 86 -11.48 8.55 15.44
N PRO A 87 -11.57 7.37 14.79
CA PRO A 87 -10.44 6.77 14.09
C PRO A 87 -9.90 7.58 12.89
N LEU A 88 -10.71 8.44 12.26
CA LEU A 88 -10.25 9.32 11.18
C LEU A 88 -9.59 10.59 11.71
N GLU A 89 -10.14 11.17 12.79
CA GLU A 89 -9.66 12.42 13.41
C GLU A 89 -8.43 12.18 14.31
N GLY A 90 -8.31 10.99 14.89
CA GLY A 90 -7.19 10.60 15.74
C GLY A 90 -5.92 10.23 14.97
N GLN A 91 -4.87 9.90 15.72
CA GLN A 91 -3.57 9.47 15.18
C GLN A 91 -3.56 7.99 14.77
N TRP A 92 -4.70 7.42 14.39
CA TRP A 92 -4.76 6.04 13.95
C TRP A 92 -4.07 5.89 12.59
N ALA A 93 -3.26 4.85 12.46
CA ALA A 93 -2.55 4.55 11.23
C ALA A 93 -3.46 3.77 10.27
N VAL A 94 -3.54 4.22 9.02
CA VAL A 94 -4.12 3.41 7.95
C VAL A 94 -3.11 2.34 7.56
N THR A 95 -3.49 1.07 7.69
CA THR A 95 -2.58 -0.08 7.43
C THR A 95 -2.95 -0.86 6.18
N ALA A 96 -4.21 -0.77 5.75
CA ALA A 96 -4.67 -1.31 4.48
C ALA A 96 -5.87 -0.54 3.95
N ALA A 97 -6.06 -0.57 2.63
CA ALA A 97 -7.20 0.03 1.97
C ALA A 97 -7.58 -0.72 0.70
N GLN A 98 -8.85 -0.58 0.33
CA GLN A 98 -9.39 -1.05 -0.93
C GLN A 98 -10.05 0.13 -1.67
N VAL A 99 -9.63 0.39 -2.91
CA VAL A 99 -10.20 1.41 -3.78
C VAL A 99 -10.88 0.72 -4.96
N ASN A 100 -12.14 1.05 -5.20
CA ASN A 100 -12.92 0.56 -6.34
C ASN A 100 -13.09 1.67 -7.37
N LEU A 101 -12.72 1.37 -8.62
CA LEU A 101 -12.96 2.20 -9.80
C LEU A 101 -14.02 1.50 -10.65
N TYR A 102 -15.11 2.20 -10.95
CA TYR A 102 -16.26 1.66 -11.65
C TYR A 102 -16.25 2.13 -13.09
N TYR A 103 -16.49 1.22 -14.04
CA TYR A 103 -16.77 1.60 -15.42
C TYR A 103 -18.23 2.06 -15.57
N PRO A 104 -18.53 2.90 -16.58
CA PRO A 104 -19.89 3.09 -17.03
C PRO A 104 -20.57 1.74 -17.27
N PRO A 105 -21.84 1.57 -16.86
CA PRO A 105 -22.58 0.35 -17.15
C PRO A 105 -22.71 0.17 -18.67
N GLU A 106 -22.42 -1.02 -19.17
CA GLU A 106 -22.63 -1.35 -20.58
C GLU A 106 -24.12 -1.28 -20.93
N PRO A 107 -24.49 -0.87 -22.15
CA PRO A 107 -25.89 -0.88 -22.58
C PRO A 107 -26.54 -2.27 -22.36
N GLY A 108 -27.64 -2.30 -21.61
CA GLY A 108 -28.34 -3.54 -21.26
C GLY A 108 -27.80 -4.29 -20.02
N ARG A 109 -26.74 -3.80 -19.36
CA ARG A 109 -26.27 -4.34 -18.07
C ARG A 109 -26.58 -3.40 -16.91
N THR A 110 -27.09 -3.97 -15.83
CA THR A 110 -27.39 -3.24 -14.59
C THR A 110 -26.19 -3.08 -13.67
N ARG A 111 -25.11 -3.87 -13.87
CA ARG A 111 -23.90 -3.83 -13.02
C ARG A 111 -22.70 -3.32 -13.81
N SER A 112 -22.09 -2.26 -13.28
CA SER A 112 -20.78 -1.77 -13.72
C SER A 112 -19.68 -2.80 -13.45
N LYS A 113 -18.77 -2.96 -14.41
CA LYS A 113 -17.48 -3.62 -14.17
C LYS A 113 -16.67 -2.77 -13.17
N VAL A 114 -15.89 -3.42 -12.31
CA VAL A 114 -15.10 -2.75 -11.26
C VAL A 114 -13.65 -3.19 -11.33
N ALA A 115 -12.72 -2.23 -11.35
CA ALA A 115 -11.32 -2.45 -11.06
C ALA A 115 -11.07 -2.15 -9.58
N THR A 116 -10.42 -3.07 -8.87
CA THR A 116 -10.17 -2.95 -7.43
C THR A 116 -8.68 -2.94 -7.15
N ILE A 117 -8.21 -1.84 -6.58
CA ILE A 117 -6.87 -1.70 -6.01
C ILE A 117 -6.93 -2.11 -4.53
N GLU A 118 -6.03 -2.99 -4.11
CA GLU A 118 -5.79 -3.30 -2.71
C GLU A 118 -4.36 -2.93 -2.37
N VAL A 119 -4.19 -2.13 -1.32
CA VAL A 119 -2.89 -1.62 -0.88
C VAL A 119 -2.74 -1.79 0.62
N THR A 120 -1.52 -2.08 1.07
CA THR A 120 -1.14 -2.16 2.49
C THR A 120 0.07 -1.30 2.78
N SER A 121 0.21 -0.83 4.02
CA SER A 121 1.37 -0.05 4.44
C SER A 121 2.68 -0.85 4.40
N LYS A 122 2.61 -2.19 4.30
CA LYS A 122 3.77 -3.09 4.12
C LYS A 122 4.13 -3.34 2.65
N GLY A 123 3.59 -2.53 1.73
CA GLY A 123 3.93 -2.59 0.31
C GLY A 123 3.24 -3.69 -0.48
N ARG A 124 2.27 -4.42 0.09
CA ARG A 124 1.44 -5.33 -0.72
C ARG A 124 0.50 -4.50 -1.58
N LEU A 125 0.55 -4.76 -2.88
CA LEU A 125 -0.26 -4.10 -3.89
C LEU A 125 -0.69 -5.13 -4.94
N ASN A 126 -1.96 -5.12 -5.33
CA ASN A 126 -2.50 -6.13 -6.25
C ASN A 126 -2.48 -5.73 -7.73
N LEU A 127 -1.64 -4.76 -8.13
CA LEU A 127 -1.64 -4.26 -9.50
C LEU A 127 -1.15 -5.28 -10.54
N TYR A 128 -0.36 -6.26 -10.13
CA TYR A 128 0.17 -7.34 -10.98
C TYR A 128 -0.91 -8.19 -11.68
N LYS A 129 -2.17 -8.11 -11.22
CA LYS A 129 -3.30 -8.85 -11.83
C LYS A 129 -3.90 -8.14 -13.05
N PHE A 130 -3.52 -6.90 -13.30
CA PHE A 130 -4.02 -6.10 -14.43
C PHE A 130 -3.04 -6.16 -15.60
N ASP A 131 -3.53 -5.86 -16.81
CA ASP A 131 -2.66 -5.68 -17.97
C ASP A 131 -1.75 -4.45 -17.80
N ALA A 132 -0.67 -4.37 -18.59
CA ALA A 132 0.34 -3.33 -18.46
C ALA A 132 -0.20 -1.90 -18.59
N LYS A 133 -1.23 -1.69 -19.43
CA LYS A 133 -1.85 -0.37 -19.63
C LYS A 133 -2.63 0.04 -18.38
N MET A 134 -3.50 -0.85 -17.90
CA MET A 134 -4.29 -0.64 -16.68
C MET A 134 -3.39 -0.51 -15.46
N GLN A 135 -2.34 -1.31 -15.36
CA GLN A 135 -1.36 -1.22 -14.29
C GLN A 135 -0.72 0.18 -14.23
N ALA A 136 -0.15 0.66 -15.36
CA ALA A 136 0.49 1.98 -15.42
C ALA A 136 -0.47 3.12 -15.03
N GLN A 137 -1.74 2.99 -15.42
CA GLN A 137 -2.79 3.94 -15.09
C GLN A 137 -3.12 3.94 -13.58
N LEU A 138 -3.33 2.76 -12.98
CA LEU A 138 -3.61 2.64 -11.55
C LEU A 138 -2.41 3.05 -10.69
N GLU A 139 -1.18 2.79 -11.15
CA GLU A 139 0.04 3.32 -10.54
C GLU A 139 0.04 4.85 -10.57
N GLY A 140 -0.32 5.45 -11.71
CA GLY A 140 -0.46 6.90 -11.85
C GLY A 140 -1.39 7.51 -10.81
N TYR A 141 -2.54 6.87 -10.54
CA TYR A 141 -3.47 7.34 -9.51
C TYR A 141 -2.91 7.22 -8.10
N LEU A 142 -2.18 6.14 -7.79
CA LEU A 142 -1.55 5.98 -6.49
C LEU A 142 -0.42 7.00 -6.28
N VAL A 143 0.28 7.40 -7.35
CA VAL A 143 1.26 8.49 -7.31
C VAL A 143 0.56 9.82 -7.09
N ALA A 144 -0.51 10.11 -7.83
CA ALA A 144 -1.29 11.35 -7.68
C ALA A 144 -1.89 11.48 -6.27
N ALA A 145 -2.34 10.36 -5.68
CA ALA A 145 -2.82 10.31 -4.30
C ALA A 145 -1.72 10.38 -3.23
N GLY A 146 -0.44 10.42 -3.63
CA GLY A 146 0.71 10.48 -2.70
C GLY A 146 1.03 9.14 -2.00
N ILE A 147 0.44 8.03 -2.43
CA ILE A 147 0.66 6.70 -1.86
C ILE A 147 1.94 6.06 -2.42
N LEU A 148 2.25 6.32 -3.69
CA LEU A 148 3.49 5.88 -4.35
C LEU A 148 4.33 7.08 -4.78
N GLN A 149 5.65 6.89 -4.84
CA GLN A 149 6.55 7.82 -5.51
C GLN A 149 6.64 7.47 -7.01
N LYS A 150 6.91 8.48 -7.84
CA LYS A 150 7.09 8.26 -9.28
C LYS A 150 8.27 7.31 -9.54
N GLY A 151 8.03 6.22 -10.27
CA GLY A 151 9.05 5.21 -10.54
C GLY A 151 9.36 4.30 -9.35
N GLN A 152 8.60 4.38 -8.26
CA GLN A 152 8.74 3.46 -7.13
C GLN A 152 8.33 2.05 -7.57
N THR A 153 9.33 1.21 -7.80
CA THR A 153 9.11 -0.23 -7.92
C THR A 153 8.91 -0.80 -6.52
N LEU A 154 7.81 -1.50 -6.26
CA LEU A 154 7.60 -2.26 -5.02
C LEU A 154 8.46 -3.55 -4.96
N SER A 155 9.50 -3.62 -5.79
CA SER A 155 10.56 -4.61 -5.71
C SER A 155 11.24 -4.54 -4.35
N THR A 156 11.55 -5.70 -3.78
CA THR A 156 12.37 -5.83 -2.57
C THR A 156 13.68 -5.04 -2.75
N GLN A 157 13.81 -3.89 -2.09
CA GLN A 157 15.05 -3.11 -2.10
C GLN A 157 16.12 -3.89 -1.31
N GLU A 158 17.12 -4.43 -2.01
CA GLU A 158 18.42 -4.73 -1.41
C GLU A 158 19.09 -3.39 -1.11
N LEU A 159 19.26 -3.05 0.17
CA LEU A 159 20.20 -2.00 0.53
C LEU A 159 21.62 -2.53 0.27
N PRO A 160 22.53 -1.70 -0.26
CA PRO A 160 23.96 -1.97 -0.17
C PRO A 160 24.34 -2.13 1.31
N PRO A 161 25.25 -3.06 1.66
CA PRO A 161 25.68 -3.22 3.04
C PRO A 161 26.24 -1.90 3.57
N GLU A 162 25.70 -1.44 4.71
CA GLU A 162 26.36 -0.41 5.51
C GLU A 162 27.77 -0.89 5.79
N ILE A 163 28.75 -0.11 5.35
CA ILE A 163 30.16 -0.35 5.66
C ILE A 163 30.28 -0.08 7.16
N ASP A 164 30.35 -1.14 7.95
CA ASP A 164 30.68 -1.07 9.36
C ASP A 164 31.92 -0.20 9.52
N ALA A 165 31.75 0.95 10.18
CA ALA A 165 32.85 1.75 10.66
C ALA A 165 33.62 0.91 11.69
N VAL A 166 34.65 0.20 11.22
CA VAL A 166 35.61 -0.48 12.07
C VAL A 166 36.30 0.57 12.93
N SER A 167 36.01 0.49 14.24
CA SER A 167 36.74 1.15 15.30
C SER A 167 38.25 1.00 15.13
N SER A 168 38.98 2.12 15.14
CA SER A 168 40.37 2.14 15.59
C SER A 168 40.43 2.81 16.95
N SER A 169 40.24 2.00 17.99
CA SER A 169 40.73 2.30 19.34
C SER A 169 42.26 2.24 19.30
N SER A 170 42.95 3.37 19.46
CA SER A 170 44.37 3.41 19.80
C SER A 170 44.53 3.72 21.28
N ALA A 171 44.81 2.68 22.06
CA ALA A 171 45.38 2.79 23.39
C ALA A 171 46.91 2.55 23.33
N PHE A 172 47.64 3.21 24.24
CA PHE A 172 49.11 3.17 24.53
C PHE A 172 49.98 4.06 23.63
N LYS A 173 50.98 4.85 24.08
CA LYS A 173 51.62 5.30 25.37
C LYS A 173 52.41 6.59 24.98
N ASP A 174 52.69 7.58 25.82
CA ASP A 174 53.54 7.61 27.04
C ASP A 174 53.03 8.62 28.08
#